data_AF-A0A6B4QVH7-F1
#
_entry.id   AF-A0A6B4QVH7-F1
#
_cell.length_a   1.000
_cell.length_b   1.000
_cell.length_c   1.000
_cell.angle_alpha   90.00
_cell.angle_beta   90.00
_cell.angle_gamma   90.00
#
_symmetry.space_group_name_H-M   'P 1'
#
loop_
_entity.id
_entity.type
_entity.pdbx_description
1 polymer ?
#
loop_
_entity_poly.entity_id
_entity_poly.type
_entity_poly.pdbx_seq_one_letter_code
_entity_poly.pdbx_strand_id
1 'polypeptide(L)'
;MNYKNCDNNTDTESKKNNSENSTDNIDAFLKNLDITLPNLEKIGAAFLAIGYSTFLSAANLDIADALDVNASGIVPFSVFVSGQKLNLIGYTILWIVSAERVKEAKFKINNTDEDINLNAFLGIEFSYLLSIYANFIRLQSFLQLEAMDINKNSTE
;
A
#
# COMPACT_ATOMS: atom_id res chain seq x y z
N MET A 1 -52.02 42.53 49.15
CA MET A 1 -52.75 41.29 48.79
C MET A 1 -52.51 41.06 47.30
N ASN A 2 -52.13 39.90 46.77
CA ASN A 2 -51.72 38.60 47.31
C ASN A 2 -51.05 37.85 46.12
N TYR A 3 -49.99 37.09 46.36
CA TYR A 3 -49.26 36.29 45.35
C TYR A 3 -50.01 35.01 44.95
N LYS A 4 -49.88 34.57 43.68
CA LYS A 4 -49.78 33.15 43.20
C LYS A 4 -49.57 33.13 41.66
N ASN A 5 -48.47 32.58 41.11
CA ASN A 5 -48.13 31.16 40.81
C ASN A 5 -49.07 30.57 39.74
N CYS A 6 -48.72 29.88 38.64
CA CYS A 6 -47.66 28.93 38.22
C CYS A 6 -47.85 28.79 36.66
N ASP A 7 -46.91 28.42 35.77
CA ASP A 7 -46.22 27.13 35.67
C ASP A 7 -45.02 27.18 34.69
N ASN A 8 -44.12 26.22 34.93
CA ASN A 8 -42.88 25.89 34.23
C ASN A 8 -43.08 25.10 32.92
N ASN A 9 -41.95 24.89 32.23
CA ASN A 9 -41.63 23.84 31.24
C ASN A 9 -42.05 24.14 29.79
N THR A 10 -41.18 24.08 28.78
CA THR A 10 -40.14 23.06 28.48
C THR A 10 -38.89 23.73 27.87
N ASP A 11 -37.67 23.51 28.36
CA ASP A 11 -36.82 22.32 28.20
C ASP A 11 -36.59 21.85 26.75
N THR A 12 -35.34 22.05 26.32
CA THR A 12 -34.49 21.09 25.58
C THR A 12 -34.98 20.57 24.22
N GLU A 13 -34.63 21.26 23.13
CA GLU A 13 -34.68 20.63 21.79
C GLU A 13 -33.49 20.91 20.85
N SER A 14 -32.42 21.60 21.28
CA SER A 14 -31.33 21.94 20.34
C SER A 14 -30.03 21.13 20.46
N LYS A 15 -29.96 20.12 21.34
CA LYS A 15 -28.69 19.39 21.60
C LYS A 15 -28.63 17.94 21.14
N LYS A 16 -29.70 17.35 20.59
CA LYS A 16 -29.73 15.90 20.31
C LYS A 16 -29.40 15.49 18.87
N ASN A 17 -29.46 16.40 17.90
CA ASN A 17 -29.39 16.02 16.47
C ASN A 17 -27.98 16.10 15.85
N ASN A 18 -27.00 16.69 16.54
CA ASN A 18 -25.63 16.80 16.02
C ASN A 18 -24.73 15.60 16.39
N SER A 19 -25.02 14.88 17.48
CA SER A 19 -24.18 13.75 17.90
C SER A 19 -24.45 12.49 17.06
N GLU A 20 -25.71 12.17 16.77
CA GLU A 20 -26.09 10.99 15.95
C GLU A 20 -25.53 11.12 14.52
N ASN A 21 -25.67 12.30 13.90
CA ASN A 21 -25.09 12.56 12.58
C ASN A 21 -23.55 12.48 12.58
N SER A 22 -22.89 12.81 13.69
CA SER A 22 -21.43 12.74 13.76
C SER A 22 -20.94 11.30 13.86
N THR A 23 -21.60 10.46 14.68
CA THR A 23 -21.24 9.05 14.83
C THR A 23 -21.50 8.24 13.56
N ASP A 24 -22.61 8.49 12.87
CA ASP A 24 -22.95 7.78 11.63
C ASP A 24 -21.95 8.06 10.49
N ASN A 25 -21.44 9.30 10.42
CA ASN A 25 -20.42 9.68 9.44
C ASN A 25 -19.04 9.06 9.75
N ILE A 26 -18.72 8.88 11.03
CA ILE A 26 -17.49 8.23 11.50
C ILE A 26 -17.52 6.74 11.13
N ASP A 27 -18.63 6.05 11.40
CA ASP A 27 -18.78 4.62 11.12
C ASP A 27 -18.76 4.32 9.61
N ALA A 28 -19.36 5.20 8.79
CA ALA A 28 -19.33 5.08 7.34
C ALA A 28 -17.91 5.22 6.77
N PHE A 29 -17.09 6.12 7.32
CA PHE A 29 -15.69 6.29 6.93
C PHE A 29 -14.86 5.05 7.23
N LEU A 30 -14.95 4.51 8.45
CA LEU A 30 -14.22 3.31 8.87
C LEU A 30 -14.62 2.09 8.04
N LYS A 31 -15.92 1.90 7.80
CA LYS A 31 -16.43 0.79 6.99
C LYS A 31 -15.94 0.82 5.54
N ASN A 32 -15.82 2.01 4.94
CA ASN A 32 -15.27 2.14 3.59
C ASN A 32 -13.78 1.79 3.53
N LEU A 33 -13.00 2.16 4.56
CA LEU A 33 -11.60 1.78 4.67
C LEU A 33 -11.43 0.26 4.85
N ASP A 34 -12.24 -0.36 5.70
CA ASP A 34 -12.23 -1.81 5.96
C ASP A 34 -12.47 -2.66 4.71
N ILE A 35 -13.21 -2.14 3.73
CA ILE A 35 -13.46 -2.82 2.45
C ILE A 35 -12.36 -2.50 1.43
N THR A 36 -11.93 -1.24 1.35
CA THR A 36 -11.06 -0.76 0.27
C THR A 36 -9.61 -1.14 0.51
N LEU A 37 -9.11 -1.01 1.75
CA LEU A 37 -7.70 -1.25 2.06
C LEU A 37 -7.27 -2.70 1.87
N PRO A 38 -8.01 -3.73 2.35
CA PRO A 38 -7.61 -5.11 2.14
C PRO A 38 -7.62 -5.53 0.66
N ASN A 39 -8.51 -4.97 -0.16
CA ASN A 39 -8.52 -5.24 -1.60
C ASN A 39 -7.31 -4.63 -2.30
N LEU A 40 -6.94 -3.40 -1.93
CA LEU A 40 -5.74 -2.76 -2.45
C LEU A 40 -4.47 -3.48 -1.97
N GLU A 41 -4.47 -3.99 -0.74
CA GLU A 41 -3.38 -4.80 -0.18
C GLU A 41 -3.17 -6.09 -0.98
N LYS A 42 -4.25 -6.80 -1.32
CA LYS A 42 -4.20 -7.98 -2.19
C LYS A 42 -3.61 -7.65 -3.56
N ILE A 43 -3.99 -6.53 -4.16
CA ILE A 43 -3.44 -6.08 -5.45
C ILE A 43 -1.93 -5.83 -5.32
N GLY A 44 -1.52 -5.08 -4.29
CA GLY A 44 -0.10 -4.82 -4.03
C GLY A 44 0.71 -6.10 -3.84
N ALA A 45 0.19 -7.04 -3.03
CA ALA A 45 0.79 -8.35 -2.81
C ALA A 45 0.84 -9.21 -4.10
N ALA A 46 -0.19 -9.16 -4.95
CA ALA A 46 -0.21 -9.86 -6.22
C ALA A 46 0.88 -9.33 -7.17
N PHE A 47 1.08 -8.01 -7.24
CA PHE A 47 2.18 -7.42 -8.01
C PHE A 47 3.55 -7.89 -7.52
N LEU A 48 3.77 -7.98 -6.21
CA LEU A 48 5.01 -8.54 -5.65
C LEU A 48 5.17 -10.02 -6.00
N ALA A 49 4.12 -10.82 -5.85
CA ALA A 49 4.17 -12.25 -6.16
C ALA A 49 4.51 -12.50 -7.64
N ILE A 50 3.84 -11.78 -8.54
CA ILE A 50 4.11 -11.86 -9.98
C ILE A 50 5.52 -11.34 -10.26
N GLY A 51 5.91 -10.19 -9.73
CA GLY A 51 7.24 -9.60 -9.91
C GLY A 51 8.37 -10.55 -9.49
N TYR A 52 8.30 -11.12 -8.29
CA TYR A 52 9.28 -12.13 -7.86
C TYR A 52 9.19 -13.44 -8.63
N SER A 53 8.02 -13.86 -9.11
CA SER A 53 7.92 -15.07 -9.95
C SER A 53 8.67 -14.91 -11.28
N THR A 54 8.70 -13.69 -11.86
CA THR A 54 9.47 -13.45 -13.09
C THR A 54 10.97 -13.60 -12.89
N PHE A 55 11.49 -13.46 -11.66
CA PHE A 55 12.91 -13.67 -11.38
C PHE A 55 13.29 -15.14 -11.52
N LEU A 56 12.36 -16.06 -11.27
CA LEU A 56 12.57 -17.48 -11.53
C LEU A 56 12.72 -17.73 -13.04
N SER A 57 11.89 -17.09 -13.85
CA SER A 57 11.99 -17.15 -15.31
C SER A 57 13.31 -16.55 -15.82
N ALA A 58 13.72 -15.41 -15.27
CA ALA A 58 15.00 -14.78 -15.62
C ALA A 58 16.19 -15.68 -15.26
N ALA A 59 16.19 -16.28 -14.06
CA ALA A 59 17.23 -17.22 -13.65
C ALA A 59 17.29 -18.48 -14.52
N ASN A 60 16.14 -18.96 -15.02
CA ASN A 60 16.12 -20.07 -15.98
C ASN A 60 16.74 -19.67 -17.33
N LEU A 61 16.55 -18.42 -17.77
CA LEU A 61 17.23 -17.90 -18.95
C LEU A 61 18.74 -17.75 -18.71
N ASP A 62 19.18 -17.26 -17.54
CA ASP A 62 20.61 -17.22 -17.18
C ASP A 62 21.26 -18.61 -17.26
N ILE A 63 20.57 -19.65 -16.77
CA ILE A 63 21.04 -21.04 -16.87
C ILE A 63 21.12 -21.48 -18.33
N ALA A 64 20.11 -21.15 -19.16
CA ALA A 64 20.08 -21.50 -20.56
C ALA A 64 21.19 -20.79 -21.37
N ASP A 65 21.49 -19.53 -21.06
CA ASP A 65 22.61 -18.78 -21.63
C ASP A 65 23.95 -19.40 -21.24
N ALA A 66 24.13 -19.75 -19.97
CA ALA A 66 25.36 -20.40 -19.50
C ALA A 66 25.61 -21.79 -20.14
N LEU A 67 24.55 -22.44 -20.59
CA LEU A 67 24.60 -23.72 -21.29
C LEU A 67 24.64 -23.59 -22.82
N ASP A 68 24.62 -22.37 -23.36
CA ASP A 68 24.55 -22.07 -24.80
C ASP A 68 23.35 -22.75 -25.50
N VAL A 69 22.22 -22.87 -24.79
CA VAL A 69 20.97 -23.46 -25.29
C VAL A 69 19.80 -22.47 -25.31
N ASN A 70 20.03 -21.20 -24.97
CA ASN A 70 19.01 -20.17 -25.08
C ASN A 70 18.78 -19.75 -26.54
N ALA A 71 17.77 -20.34 -27.17
CA ALA A 71 17.34 -19.98 -28.52
C ALA A 71 16.20 -18.93 -28.56
N SER A 72 15.81 -18.37 -27.41
CA SER A 72 14.65 -17.48 -27.33
C SER A 72 14.90 -16.06 -27.87
N GLY A 73 16.17 -15.64 -27.92
CA GLY A 73 16.56 -14.25 -28.20
C GLY A 73 16.18 -13.26 -27.08
N ILE A 74 15.66 -13.75 -25.95
CA ILE A 74 15.30 -12.94 -24.79
C ILE A 74 16.51 -12.90 -23.85
N VAL A 75 16.90 -11.68 -23.49
CA VAL A 75 17.97 -11.41 -22.52
C VAL A 75 17.42 -11.57 -21.09
N PRO A 76 18.07 -12.33 -20.19
CA PRO A 76 17.62 -12.54 -18.82
C PRO A 76 17.38 -11.23 -18.05
N PHE A 77 18.27 -10.24 -18.22
CA PHE A 77 18.13 -8.93 -17.59
C PHE A 77 16.87 -8.18 -17.99
N SER A 78 16.34 -8.39 -19.19
CA SER A 78 15.05 -7.79 -19.60
C SER A 78 13.87 -8.34 -18.80
N VAL A 79 13.94 -9.64 -18.47
CA VAL A 79 12.95 -10.29 -17.61
C VAL A 79 13.09 -9.82 -16.16
N PHE A 80 14.32 -9.67 -15.65
CA PHE A 80 14.56 -9.06 -14.33
C PHE A 80 14.02 -7.63 -14.25
N VAL A 81 14.25 -6.79 -15.26
CA VAL A 81 13.71 -5.42 -15.32
C VAL A 81 12.19 -5.42 -15.27
N SER A 82 11.54 -6.30 -16.03
CA SER A 82 10.08 -6.43 -16.05
C SER A 82 9.53 -6.81 -14.68
N GLY A 83 10.13 -7.81 -14.02
CA GLY A 83 9.78 -8.19 -12.65
C GLY A 83 9.97 -7.07 -11.65
N GLN A 84 11.08 -6.34 -11.78
CA GLN A 84 11.43 -5.29 -10.84
C GLN A 84 10.50 -4.07 -10.95
N LYS A 85 9.97 -3.78 -12.15
CA LYS A 85 8.89 -2.79 -12.33
C LYS A 85 7.62 -3.20 -11.58
N LEU A 86 7.21 -4.47 -11.68
CA LEU A 86 6.07 -5.00 -10.94
C LEU A 86 6.29 -4.93 -9.42
N ASN A 87 7.49 -5.27 -8.95
CA ASN A 87 7.84 -5.15 -7.54
C ASN A 87 7.71 -3.70 -7.04
N LEU A 88 8.20 -2.72 -7.82
CA LEU A 88 8.11 -1.31 -7.45
C LEU A 88 6.66 -0.83 -7.36
N ILE A 89 5.80 -1.26 -8.30
CA ILE A 89 4.35 -1.00 -8.26
C ILE A 89 3.73 -1.63 -7.01
N GLY A 90 4.02 -2.90 -6.74
CA GLY A 90 3.50 -3.62 -5.56
C GLY A 90 3.87 -2.94 -4.26
N TYR A 91 5.14 -2.59 -4.05
CA TYR A 91 5.59 -1.87 -2.86
C TYR A 91 4.96 -0.47 -2.74
N THR A 92 4.74 0.23 -3.86
CA THR A 92 4.08 1.55 -3.85
C THR A 92 2.63 1.43 -3.39
N ILE A 93 1.91 0.43 -3.89
CA ILE A 93 0.53 0.16 -3.47
C ILE A 93 0.46 -0.19 -1.98
N LEU A 94 1.35 -1.07 -1.51
CA LEU A 94 1.39 -1.45 -0.09
C LEU A 94 1.77 -0.29 0.83
N TRP A 95 2.64 0.61 0.39
CA TRP A 95 2.91 1.86 1.10
C TRP A 95 1.66 2.73 1.22
N ILE A 96 0.91 2.93 0.12
CA ILE A 96 -0.36 3.68 0.15
C ILE A 96 -1.33 3.05 1.16
N VAL A 97 -1.51 1.73 1.12
CA VAL A 97 -2.36 0.99 2.08
C VAL A 97 -1.91 1.26 3.52
N SER A 98 -0.61 1.16 3.79
CA SER A 98 -0.09 1.38 5.14
C SER A 98 -0.24 2.83 5.62
N ALA A 99 -0.10 3.81 4.74
CA ALA A 99 -0.31 5.22 5.05
C ALA A 99 -1.78 5.51 5.41
N GLU A 100 -2.74 4.89 4.70
CA GLU A 100 -4.16 4.98 5.05
C GLU A 100 -4.46 4.28 6.40
N ARG A 101 -3.85 3.13 6.68
CA ARG A 101 -3.96 2.48 8.00
C ARG A 101 -3.41 3.34 9.14
N VAL A 102 -2.33 4.10 8.89
CA VAL A 102 -1.81 5.09 9.86
C VAL A 102 -2.81 6.21 10.09
N LYS A 103 -3.48 6.71 9.03
CA LYS A 103 -4.54 7.73 9.17
C LYS A 103 -5.72 7.19 9.97
N GLU A 104 -6.16 5.97 9.67
CA GLU A 104 -7.23 5.27 10.40
C GLU A 104 -6.87 5.11 11.89
N ALA A 105 -5.64 4.65 12.19
CA ALA A 105 -5.15 4.50 13.55
C ALA A 105 -5.15 5.84 14.32
N LYS A 106 -4.62 6.91 13.70
CA LYS A 106 -4.65 8.27 14.30
C LYS A 106 -6.08 8.75 14.52
N PHE A 107 -6.96 8.46 13.58
CA PHE A 107 -8.36 8.85 13.66
C PHE A 107 -9.08 8.15 14.83
N LYS A 108 -8.89 6.83 14.97
CA LYS A 108 -9.43 6.06 16.11
C LYS A 108 -8.90 6.56 17.44
N ILE A 109 -7.58 6.73 17.59
CA ILE A 109 -6.97 7.30 18.82
C ILE A 109 -7.60 8.66 19.22
N ASN A 110 -7.96 9.49 18.25
CA ASN A 110 -8.51 10.83 18.51
C ASN A 110 -10.03 10.86 18.74
N ASN A 111 -10.77 9.81 18.34
CA ASN A 111 -12.24 9.84 18.30
C ASN A 111 -12.90 8.62 18.96
N THR A 112 -12.14 7.62 19.39
CA THR A 112 -12.60 6.42 20.10
C THR A 112 -11.71 6.14 21.31
N ASP A 113 -12.18 5.32 22.25
CA ASP A 113 -11.42 4.90 23.43
C ASP A 113 -10.51 3.68 23.15
N GLU A 114 -10.16 3.44 21.87
CA GLU A 114 -9.31 2.31 21.48
C GLU A 114 -7.84 2.56 21.79
N ASP A 115 -7.20 1.62 22.51
CA ASP A 115 -5.75 1.60 22.69
C ASP A 115 -5.07 0.99 21.45
N ILE A 116 -4.52 1.86 20.60
CA ILE A 116 -3.90 1.47 19.33
C ILE A 116 -2.40 1.73 19.37
N ASN A 117 -1.61 0.70 19.03
CA ASN A 117 -0.17 0.82 18.87
C ASN A 117 0.20 1.56 17.56
N LEU A 118 0.12 2.90 17.58
CA LEU A 118 0.44 3.74 16.43
C LEU A 118 1.88 3.52 15.90
N ASN A 119 2.83 3.22 16.78
CA ASN A 119 4.22 3.00 16.39
C ASN A 119 4.39 1.77 15.49
N ALA A 120 3.59 0.72 15.69
CA ALA A 120 3.60 -0.45 14.82
C ALA A 120 3.13 -0.10 13.40
N PHE A 121 2.04 0.69 13.28
CA PHE A 121 1.54 1.14 11.98
C PHE A 121 2.57 2.04 11.25
N LEU A 122 3.19 2.98 11.97
CA LEU A 122 4.26 3.82 11.43
C LEU A 122 5.47 3.00 10.99
N GLY A 123 5.83 1.96 11.76
CA GLY A 123 6.91 1.03 11.40
C GLY A 123 6.65 0.31 10.08
N ILE A 124 5.42 -0.18 9.88
CA ILE A 124 5.01 -0.82 8.62
C ILE A 124 5.07 0.18 7.46
N GLU A 125 4.50 1.38 7.63
CA GLU A 125 4.54 2.44 6.60
C GLU A 125 5.97 2.77 6.18
N PHE A 126 6.85 3.00 7.16
CA PHE A 126 8.24 3.32 6.90
C PHE A 126 8.99 2.16 6.23
N SER A 127 8.68 0.92 6.60
CA SER A 127 9.31 -0.26 5.98
C SER A 127 8.95 -0.39 4.49
N TYR A 128 7.71 -0.06 4.11
CA TYR A 128 7.32 -0.06 2.69
C TYR A 128 7.99 1.09 1.93
N LEU A 129 8.14 2.26 2.55
CA LEU A 129 8.89 3.37 1.94
C LEU A 129 10.36 3.00 1.68
N LEU A 130 11.03 2.38 2.66
CA LEU A 130 12.39 1.85 2.48
C LEU A 130 12.44 0.78 1.38
N SER A 131 11.43 -0.07 1.31
CA SER A 131 11.32 -1.08 0.26
C SER A 131 11.21 -0.45 -1.12
N ILE A 132 10.40 0.59 -1.31
CA ILE A 132 10.31 1.35 -2.58
C ILE A 132 11.69 1.89 -2.97
N TYR A 133 12.39 2.54 -2.04
CA TYR A 133 13.72 3.11 -2.31
C TYR A 133 14.73 2.04 -2.74
N ALA A 134 14.81 0.93 -1.99
CA ALA A 134 15.70 -0.18 -2.33
C ALA A 134 15.36 -0.80 -3.70
N ASN A 135 14.06 -0.95 -4.00
CA ASN A 135 13.60 -1.52 -5.25
C ASN A 135 13.80 -0.56 -6.44
N PHE A 136 13.78 0.75 -6.22
CA PHE A 136 14.12 1.73 -7.24
C PHE A 136 15.60 1.63 -7.61
N ILE A 137 16.50 1.56 -6.63
CA ILE A 137 17.94 1.35 -6.88
C ILE A 137 18.15 0.04 -7.66
N ARG A 138 17.51 -1.05 -7.22
CA ARG A 138 17.60 -2.35 -7.91
C ARG A 138 17.13 -2.26 -9.36
N LEU A 139 16.06 -1.51 -9.65
CA LEU A 139 15.57 -1.29 -11.02
C LEU A 139 16.60 -0.56 -11.87
N GLN A 140 17.21 0.50 -11.35
CA GLN A 140 18.25 1.25 -12.07
C GLN A 140 19.46 0.37 -12.39
N SER A 141 19.89 -0.47 -11.44
CA SER A 141 20.99 -1.40 -11.67
C SER A 141 20.65 -2.44 -12.73
N PHE A 142 19.44 -3.03 -12.70
CA PHE A 142 19.03 -3.99 -13.74
C PHE A 142 18.92 -3.36 -15.13
N LEU A 143 18.44 -2.11 -15.23
CA LEU A 143 18.41 -1.38 -16.51
C LEU A 143 19.82 -1.17 -17.08
N GLN A 144 20.81 -0.88 -16.23
CA GLN A 144 22.20 -0.75 -16.68
C GLN A 144 22.76 -2.08 -17.19
N LEU A 145 22.49 -3.18 -16.48
CA LEU A 145 22.92 -4.52 -16.88
C LEU A 145 22.25 -4.97 -18.17
N GLU A 146 20.95 -4.74 -18.33
CA GLU A 146 20.20 -5.00 -19.58
C GLU A 146 20.83 -4.26 -20.77
N ALA A 147 21.13 -2.97 -20.61
CA ALA A 147 21.75 -2.18 -21.68
C ALA A 147 23.15 -2.69 -22.06
N MET A 148 23.95 -3.14 -21.09
CA MET A 148 25.27 -3.71 -21.35
C MET A 148 25.16 -5.02 -22.14
N ASP A 149 24.22 -5.89 -21.77
CA ASP A 149 24.05 -7.21 -22.38
C ASP A 149 23.51 -7.11 -23.81
N ILE A 150 22.56 -6.21 -24.06
CA ILE A 150 22.06 -5.90 -25.42
C ILE A 150 23.18 -5.39 -26.33
N ASN A 151 24.04 -4.50 -25.82
CA ASN A 151 25.15 -3.94 -26.61
C ASN A 151 26.17 -5.03 -26.96
N LYS A 152 26.49 -5.93 -26.04
CA LYS A 152 27.40 -7.06 -26.28
C LYS A 152 26.88 -7.94 -27.43
N ASN A 153 25.59 -8.29 -27.37
CA ASN A 153 24.96 -9.15 -28.38
C ASN A 153 24.77 -8.47 -29.75
N SER A 154 24.95 -7.14 -29.84
CA SER A 154 24.87 -6.39 -31.11
C SER A 154 26.23 -6.26 -31.83
N THR A 155 27.32 -6.64 -31.17
CA THR A 155 28.70 -6.56 -31.70
C THR A 155 29.30 -7.91 -32.10
N GLU A 156 28.57 -9.00 -31.87
CA GLU A 156 28.87 -10.35 -32.38
C GLU A 156 28.09 -10.61 -33.68
#